data_AF-A0A937WQL1-F1
#
_entry.id   AF-A0A937WQL1-F1
#
_cell.length_a   1.000
_cell.length_b   1.000
_cell.length_c   1.000
_cell.angle_alpha   90.00
_cell.angle_beta   90.00
_cell.angle_gamma   90.00
#
_symmetry.space_group_name_H-M   'P 1'
#
loop_
_entity.id
_entity.type
_entity.pdbx_description
1 polymer ?
#
loop_
_entity_poly.entity_id
_entity_poly.type
_entity_poly.pdbx_seq_one_letter_code
_entity_poly.pdbx_strand_id
1 'polypeptide(L)'
;HTLTGFIQYKEEREAFFKMLKKVGYIVKSKPVSSVYDSTSGDYKRKCNFDVEVSIIALDKLPEYKELVLCSGDGDFVKLLKYIKGKFKKTTVIAHRHRLNWELASTANRVITLESIKTELEKKKGLP
;
A
#
# COMPACT_ATOMS: atom_id res chain seq x y z
N HIS A 1 -22.84 -6.87 -16.05
CA HIS A 1 -22.46 -6.10 -14.85
C HIS A 1 -23.49 -5.01 -14.61
N THR A 2 -24.25 -5.07 -13.52
CA THR A 2 -25.42 -4.19 -13.27
C THR A 2 -25.05 -2.94 -12.48
N LEU A 3 -25.77 -1.83 -12.72
CA LEU A 3 -25.59 -0.54 -12.04
C LEU A 3 -25.66 -0.66 -10.51
N THR A 4 -26.47 -1.59 -10.01
CA THR A 4 -26.62 -1.94 -8.59
C THR A 4 -25.32 -2.43 -7.96
N GLY A 5 -24.53 -3.24 -8.68
CA GLY A 5 -23.25 -3.75 -8.18
C GLY A 5 -22.20 -2.64 -8.03
N PHE A 6 -22.25 -1.61 -8.89
CA PHE A 6 -21.36 -0.46 -8.78
C PHE A 6 -21.70 0.43 -7.57
N ILE A 7 -22.99 0.63 -7.29
CA ILE A 7 -23.45 1.42 -6.15
C ILE A 7 -23.07 0.72 -4.85
N GLN A 8 -23.36 -0.58 -4.73
CA GLN A 8 -23.02 -1.36 -3.55
C GLN A 8 -21.51 -1.38 -3.27
N TYR A 9 -20.68 -1.59 -4.30
CA TYR A 9 -19.23 -1.55 -4.15
C TYR A 9 -18.73 -0.17 -3.66
N LYS A 10 -19.36 0.92 -4.12
CA LYS A 10 -19.01 2.27 -3.69
C LYS A 10 -19.32 2.47 -2.20
N GLU A 11 -20.50 2.04 -1.74
CA GLU A 11 -20.93 2.15 -0.34
C GLU A 11 -20.03 1.31 0.59
N GLU A 12 -19.74 0.06 0.23
CA GLU A 12 -18.85 -0.82 0.99
C GLU A 12 -17.45 -0.21 1.14
N ARG A 13 -16.93 0.39 0.07
CA ARG A 13 -15.62 1.05 0.07
C ARG A 13 -15.62 2.30 0.95
N GLU A 14 -16.67 3.11 0.91
CA GLU A 14 -16.80 4.30 1.77
C GLU A 14 -16.91 3.91 3.25
N ALA A 15 -17.68 2.87 3.56
CA ALA A 15 -17.78 2.32 4.90
C ALA A 15 -16.42 1.81 5.41
N PHE A 16 -15.64 1.13 4.55
CA PHE A 16 -14.30 0.66 4.87
C PHE A 16 -13.33 1.82 5.20
N PHE A 17 -13.30 2.87 4.38
CA PHE A 17 -12.48 4.05 4.67
C PHE A 17 -12.90 4.77 5.95
N LYS A 18 -14.21 4.83 6.24
CA LYS A 18 -14.72 5.39 7.49
C LYS A 18 -14.26 4.57 8.70
N MET A 19 -14.28 3.24 8.60
CA MET A 19 -13.76 2.35 9.63
C MET A 19 -12.26 2.59 9.88
N LEU A 20 -11.45 2.66 8.82
CA LEU A 20 -10.00 2.92 8.95
C LEU A 20 -9.73 4.24 9.68
N LYS A 21 -10.43 5.31 9.31
CA LYS A 21 -10.31 6.61 10.00
C LYS A 21 -10.71 6.51 11.47
N LYS A 22 -11.76 5.77 11.80
CA LYS A 22 -12.22 5.57 13.19
C LYS A 22 -11.18 4.82 14.03
N VAL A 23 -10.45 3.87 13.43
CA VAL A 23 -9.35 3.13 14.08
C VAL A 23 -8.10 4.01 14.27
N GLY A 24 -8.04 5.19 13.64
CA GLY A 24 -6.93 6.13 13.75
C GLY A 24 -5.99 6.13 12.54
N TYR A 25 -6.32 5.42 11.46
CA TYR A 25 -5.53 5.48 10.22
C TYR A 25 -5.75 6.80 9.48
N ILE A 26 -4.66 7.36 8.98
CA ILE A 26 -4.71 8.49 8.05
C ILE A 26 -4.97 7.94 6.64
N VAL A 27 -6.20 8.09 6.16
CA VAL A 27 -6.59 7.68 4.80
C VAL A 27 -6.39 8.85 3.84
N LYS A 28 -5.55 8.66 2.81
CA LYS A 28 -5.31 9.62 1.72
C LYS A 28 -5.97 9.14 0.43
N SER A 29 -6.57 10.06 -0.32
CA SER A 29 -7.14 9.82 -1.64
C SER A 29 -6.52 10.77 -2.66
N LYS A 30 -6.48 10.34 -3.92
CA LYS A 30 -5.97 11.09 -5.07
C LYS A 30 -6.94 10.86 -6.22
N PRO A 31 -7.30 11.90 -6.99
CA PRO A 31 -8.08 11.71 -8.20
C PRO A 31 -7.28 10.86 -9.19
N VAL A 32 -7.97 10.02 -9.96
CA VAL A 32 -7.36 9.25 -11.04
C VAL A 32 -6.83 10.23 -12.09
N SER A 33 -5.52 10.20 -12.34
CA SER A 33 -4.90 11.04 -13.36
C SER A 33 -4.70 10.22 -14.64
N SER A 34 -5.18 10.74 -15.76
CA SER A 34 -4.88 10.21 -17.10
C SER A 34 -3.90 11.13 -17.81
N VAL A 35 -2.81 10.57 -18.33
CA VAL A 35 -1.85 11.28 -19.17
C VAL A 35 -2.01 10.77 -20.59
N TYR A 36 -2.18 11.67 -21.55
CA TYR A 36 -2.18 11.31 -22.96
C TYR A 36 -0.76 10.91 -23.38
N ASP A 37 -0.61 9.70 -23.90
CA ASP A 37 0.64 9.21 -24.45
C ASP A 37 0.59 9.33 -25.97
N SER A 38 1.27 10.35 -26.50
CA SER A 38 1.32 10.64 -27.93
C SER A 38 1.97 9.54 -28.76
N THR A 39 2.69 8.61 -28.12
CA THR A 39 3.37 7.49 -28.79
C THR A 39 2.43 6.30 -28.99
N SER A 40 1.56 6.04 -28.03
CA SER A 40 0.57 4.96 -28.10
C SER A 40 -0.81 5.43 -28.61
N GLY A 41 -1.01 6.75 -28.71
CA GLY A 41 -2.29 7.34 -29.12
C GLY A 41 -3.38 7.24 -28.05
N ASP A 42 -3.04 6.81 -26.84
CA ASP A 42 -3.99 6.45 -25.79
C ASP A 42 -3.77 7.19 -24.47
N TYR A 43 -4.82 7.27 -23.67
CA TYR A 43 -4.74 7.82 -22.32
C TYR A 43 -4.24 6.76 -21.34
N LYS A 44 -2.98 6.90 -20.90
CA LYS A 44 -2.42 6.06 -19.84
C LYS A 44 -2.89 6.57 -18.49
N ARG A 45 -3.65 5.72 -17.77
CA ARG A 45 -4.03 6.00 -16.38
C ARG A 45 -2.81 5.79 -15.48
N LYS A 46 -2.40 6.83 -14.76
CA LYS A 46 -1.45 6.71 -13.64
C LYS A 46 -2.24 6.84 -12.34
N CYS A 47 -2.47 5.71 -11.69
CA CYS A 47 -3.18 5.61 -10.42
C CYS A 47 -2.31 5.05 -9.30
N ASN A 48 -0.98 5.12 -9.42
CA ASN A 48 -0.10 4.70 -8.34
C ASN A 48 0.02 5.80 -7.27
N PHE A 49 0.25 5.36 -6.04
CA PHE A 49 0.47 6.23 -4.87
C PHE A 49 1.93 6.19 -4.42
N ASP A 50 2.83 5.65 -5.24
CA ASP A 50 4.19 5.31 -4.82
C ASP A 50 4.97 6.56 -4.43
N VAL A 51 4.74 7.66 -5.15
CA VAL A 51 5.34 8.97 -4.86
C VAL A 51 4.80 9.52 -3.55
N GLU A 52 3.48 9.56 -3.38
CA GLU A 52 2.85 10.08 -2.17
C GLU A 52 3.24 9.28 -0.92
N VAL A 53 3.26 7.95 -1.02
CA VAL A 53 3.71 7.06 0.05
C VAL A 53 5.17 7.31 0.38
N SER A 54 6.02 7.46 -0.65
CA SER A 54 7.44 7.75 -0.45
C SER A 54 7.66 9.08 0.25
N ILE A 55 6.97 10.15 -0.17
CA ILE A 55 7.07 11.47 0.45
C ILE A 55 6.62 11.40 1.92
N ILE A 56 5.47 10.80 2.20
CA ILE A 56 4.97 10.66 3.59
C ILE A 56 5.95 9.88 4.45
N ALA A 57 6.51 8.77 3.94
CA ALA A 57 7.50 7.98 4.67
C ALA A 57 8.79 8.78 4.97
N LEU A 58 9.21 9.67 4.07
CA LEU A 58 10.40 10.50 4.26
C LEU A 58 10.13 11.72 5.17
N ASP A 59 8.97 12.36 5.05
CA ASP A 59 8.60 13.49 5.91
C ASP A 59 8.45 13.04 7.37
N LYS A 60 7.92 11.83 7.57
CA LYS A 60 7.75 11.22 8.90
C LYS A 60 9.00 10.53 9.43
N LEU A 61 10.10 10.57 8.69
CA LEU A 61 11.33 9.88 9.04
C LEU A 61 11.83 10.19 10.47
N PRO A 62 11.80 11.42 11.03
CA PRO A 62 12.19 11.63 12.43
C PRO A 62 11.23 11.02 13.45
N GLU A 63 9.98 10.74 13.07
CA GLU A 63 8.90 10.33 13.97
C GLU A 63 8.81 8.80 14.19
N TYR A 64 9.45 7.99 13.36
CA TYR A 64 9.41 6.52 13.49
C TYR A 64 10.80 5.88 13.53
N LYS A 65 10.89 4.69 14.15
CA LYS A 65 12.12 3.85 14.18
C LYS A 65 12.11 2.75 13.12
N GLU A 66 10.92 2.36 12.68
CA GLU A 66 10.68 1.32 11.71
C GLU A 66 9.59 1.73 10.72
N LEU A 67 9.86 1.55 9.42
CA LEU A 67 8.84 1.62 8.38
C LEU A 67 8.27 0.22 8.15
N VAL A 68 6.95 0.08 8.30
CA VAL A 68 6.22 -1.12 7.85
C VAL A 68 5.51 -0.78 6.53
N LEU A 69 6.01 -1.35 5.43
CA LEU A 69 5.48 -1.14 4.09
C LEU A 69 4.60 -2.34 3.68
N CYS A 70 3.29 -2.11 3.58
CA CYS A 70 2.35 -3.10 3.07
C CYS A 70 2.25 -3.04 1.53
N SER A 71 3.35 -3.33 0.83
CA SER A 71 3.41 -3.41 -0.63
C SER A 71 4.49 -4.38 -1.08
N GLY A 72 4.25 -5.07 -2.19
CA GLY A 72 5.24 -5.93 -2.85
C GLY A 72 5.94 -5.26 -4.05
N ASP A 73 5.63 -3.98 -4.32
CA ASP A 73 6.11 -3.28 -5.52
C ASP A 73 7.61 -2.94 -5.45
N GLY A 74 8.34 -3.28 -6.51
CA GLY A 74 9.78 -3.01 -6.65
C GLY A 74 10.13 -1.53 -6.71
N ASP A 75 9.18 -0.65 -7.04
CA ASP A 75 9.43 0.80 -7.11
C ASP A 75 9.83 1.39 -5.74
N PHE A 76 9.50 0.71 -4.63
CA PHE A 76 9.90 1.12 -3.28
C PHE A 76 11.32 0.70 -2.86
N VAL A 77 12.07 -0.03 -3.69
CA VAL A 77 13.45 -0.45 -3.35
C VAL A 77 14.32 0.75 -2.97
N LYS A 78 14.24 1.85 -3.74
CA LYS A 78 15.00 3.07 -3.47
C LYS A 78 14.62 3.70 -2.13
N LEU A 79 13.32 3.72 -1.80
CA LEU A 79 12.82 4.21 -0.52
C LEU A 79 13.40 3.40 0.64
N LEU A 80 13.35 2.07 0.55
CA LEU A 80 13.89 1.18 1.59
C LEU A 80 15.40 1.37 1.77
N LYS A 81 16.18 1.43 0.68
CA LYS A 81 17.62 1.69 0.74
C LYS A 81 17.92 3.02 1.44
N TYR A 82 17.17 4.07 1.12
CA TYR A 82 17.33 5.38 1.77
C TYR A 82 17.04 5.32 3.27
N ILE A 83 15.91 4.74 3.68
CA ILE A 83 15.50 4.65 5.09
C ILE A 83 16.49 3.81 5.91
N LYS A 84 16.97 2.69 5.35
CA LYS A 84 18.03 1.88 5.97
C LYS A 84 19.33 2.67 6.14
N GLY A 85 19.70 3.48 5.15
CA GLY A 85 20.85 4.39 5.23
C GLY A 85 20.71 5.44 6.33
N LYS A 86 19.49 5.71 6.82
CA LYS A 86 19.21 6.54 8.00
C LYS A 86 19.11 5.74 9.31
N PHE A 87 19.66 4.52 9.33
CA PHE A 87 19.70 3.60 10.47
C PHE A 87 18.31 3.22 11.02
N LYS A 88 17.29 3.21 10.16
CA LYS A 88 15.93 2.77 10.52
C LYS A 88 15.65 1.37 9.98
N LYS A 89 14.76 0.66 10.67
CA LYS A 89 14.32 -0.67 10.24
C LYS A 89 13.26 -0.55 9.15
N THR A 90 13.24 -1.51 8.22
CA THR A 90 12.21 -1.61 7.20
C THR A 90 11.64 -3.02 7.18
N THR A 91 10.33 -3.15 7.38
CA THR A 91 9.58 -4.40 7.27
C THR A 91 8.63 -4.31 6.08
N VAL A 92 8.63 -5.34 5.23
CA VAL A 92 7.74 -5.44 4.08
C VAL A 92 6.66 -6.49 4.36
N ILE A 93 5.40 -6.13 4.12
CA ILE A 93 4.26 -7.04 4.16
C ILE A 93 3.66 -7.13 2.76
N ALA A 94 3.69 -8.32 2.16
CA ALA A 94 3.18 -8.53 0.81
C ALA A 94 2.67 -9.96 0.61
N HIS A 95 1.89 -10.17 -0.45
CA HIS A 95 1.63 -11.53 -0.94
C HIS A 95 2.89 -12.10 -1.56
N ARG A 96 3.20 -13.36 -1.29
CA ARG A 96 4.41 -14.02 -1.83
C ARG A 96 4.54 -13.88 -3.35
N HIS A 97 3.44 -14.04 -4.06
CA HIS A 97 3.36 -13.97 -5.53
C HIS A 97 3.55 -12.56 -6.11
N ARG A 98 3.38 -11.52 -5.29
CA ARG A 98 3.46 -10.11 -5.70
C ARG A 98 4.65 -9.38 -5.10
N LEU A 99 5.55 -10.12 -4.45
CA LEU A 99 6.72 -9.55 -3.80
C LEU A 99 7.89 -9.50 -4.79
N ASN A 100 8.35 -8.29 -5.09
CA ASN A 100 9.59 -8.10 -5.84
C ASN A 100 10.80 -8.62 -5.03
N TRP A 101 11.67 -9.39 -5.69
CA TRP A 101 12.81 -10.03 -5.04
C TRP A 101 13.85 -9.03 -4.51
N GLU A 102 14.08 -7.92 -5.23
CA GLU A 102 15.03 -6.89 -4.81
C GLU A 102 14.47 -6.12 -3.60
N LEU A 103 13.16 -5.87 -3.58
CA LEU A 103 12.48 -5.28 -2.43
C LEU A 103 12.63 -6.18 -1.20
N ALA A 104 12.40 -7.49 -1.36
CA ALA A 104 12.54 -8.47 -0.30
C ALA A 104 13.97 -8.55 0.25
N SER A 105 14.96 -8.58 -0.63
CA SER A 105 16.38 -8.60 -0.26
C SER A 105 16.83 -7.30 0.41
N THR A 106 16.20 -6.18 0.05
CA THR A 106 16.51 -4.88 0.65
C THR A 106 15.91 -4.75 2.06
N ALA A 107 14.72 -5.30 2.32
CA ALA A 107 14.06 -5.17 3.62
C ALA A 107 14.85 -5.82 4.77
N ASN A 108 14.68 -5.34 6.00
CA ASN A 108 15.23 -6.00 7.18
C ASN A 108 14.41 -7.23 7.56
N ARG A 109 13.10 -7.18 7.30
CA ARG A 109 12.16 -8.26 7.56
C ARG A 109 11.11 -8.29 6.47
N VAL A 110 10.70 -9.49 6.10
CA VAL A 110 9.59 -9.74 5.17
C VAL A 110 8.56 -10.59 5.89
N ILE A 111 7.30 -10.18 5.84
CA ILE A 111 6.15 -10.93 6.35
C ILE A 111 5.25 -11.20 5.15
N THR A 112 4.99 -12.47 4.86
CA THR A 112 4.07 -12.81 3.78
C THR A 112 2.65 -12.82 4.31
N LEU A 113 1.68 -12.27 3.56
CA LEU A 113 0.28 -12.26 3.99
C LEU A 113 -0.25 -13.68 4.25
N GLU A 114 0.28 -14.67 3.52
CA GLU A 114 -0.03 -16.09 3.72
C GLU A 114 0.38 -16.60 5.11
N SER A 115 1.45 -16.04 5.71
CA SER A 115 1.96 -16.47 7.02
C SER A 115 1.13 -15.94 8.18
N ILE A 116 0.46 -14.80 7.99
CA ILE A 116 -0.37 -14.16 9.01
C ILE A 116 -1.87 -14.31 8.71
N LYS A 117 -2.21 -15.12 7.70
CA LYS A 117 -3.61 -15.35 7.29
C LYS A 117 -4.47 -15.83 8.47
N THR A 118 -3.95 -16.75 9.27
CA THR A 118 -4.64 -17.30 10.45
C THR A 118 -4.93 -16.25 11.53
N GLU A 119 -4.13 -15.18 11.61
CA GLU A 119 -4.34 -14.06 12.55
C GLU A 119 -5.25 -12.97 11.98
N LEU A 120 -5.28 -12.83 10.65
CA LEU A 120 -6.06 -11.81 9.93
C LEU A 120 -7.47 -12.26 9.56
N GLU A 121 -7.72 -13.57 9.50
CA GLU A 121 -9.06 -14.09 9.30
C GLU A 121 -9.95 -13.60 10.44
N LYS A 122 -10.92 -12.74 10.11
CA LYS A 122 -12.05 -12.47 11.00
C LYS A 122 -12.57 -13.82 11.47
N LYS A 123 -12.41 -14.16 12.75
CA LYS A 123 -13.21 -15.23 13.35
C LYS A 123 -14.65 -14.89 13.03
N LYS A 124 -15.29 -15.69 12.16
CA LYS A 124 -16.74 -15.66 12.00
C LYS A 124 -17.31 -15.97 13.39
N GLY A 125 -17.81 -14.95 14.07
CA GLY A 125 -18.36 -15.06 15.42
C GLY A 125 -17.50 -14.43 16.52
N LEU A 126 -17.22 -13.14 16.43
CA LEU A 126 -17.28 -12.32 17.66
C LEU A 126 -18.62 -11.57 17.64
N PRO A 127 -19.32 -11.49 18.79
CA PRO A 127 -20.67 -10.94 18.90
C PRO A 127 -20.78 -9.49 18.43
#